data_AF-A0A7M3SKQ5-F1
#
_entry.id   AF-A0A7M3SKQ5-F1
#
_cell.length_a   1.000
_cell.length_b   1.000
_cell.length_c   1.000
_cell.angle_alpha   90.00
_cell.angle_beta   90.00
_cell.angle_gamma   90.00
#
_symmetry.space_group_name_H-M   'P 1'
#
loop_
_entity.id
_entity.type
_entity.pdbx_description
1 polymer ?
#
loop_
_entity_poly.entity_id
_entity_poly.type
_entity_poly.pdbx_seq_one_letter_code
_entity_poly.pdbx_strand_id
1 'polypeptide(L)'
;MSPTNWIGNHLLTWSAVLLHGVEIHDVCSGYWLFDRGALLRMNLNSMDFEIEAEMYAQCAISEISLTNIPVSYGARVGEAKLGSLRDGSSILRKLLVRKLFPLPVEEELGKGKLAFESND
;
A
#
# COMPACT_ATOMS: atom_id res chain seq x y z
N MET A 1 -2.65 11.39 17.53
CA MET A 1 -3.62 10.91 16.51
C MET A 1 -5.02 11.00 17.11
N SER A 2 -6.06 11.26 16.31
CA SER A 2 -7.44 11.12 16.79
C SER A 2 -7.79 9.64 16.98
N PRO A 3 -8.68 9.28 17.94
CA PRO A 3 -9.09 7.89 18.15
C PRO A 3 -9.72 7.24 16.91
N THR A 4 -10.45 8.01 16.09
CA THR A 4 -11.11 7.52 14.88
C THR A 4 -10.12 7.09 13.80
N ASN A 5 -9.04 7.86 13.60
CA ASN A 5 -8.01 7.52 12.61
C ASN A 5 -7.19 6.30 13.05
N TRP A 6 -6.96 6.17 14.36
CA TRP A 6 -6.28 5.01 14.92
C TRP A 6 -7.08 3.72 14.71
N ILE A 7 -8.39 3.74 14.97
CA ILE A 7 -9.29 2.61 14.70
C ILE A 7 -9.35 2.30 13.21
N GLY A 8 -9.50 3.32 12.36
CA GLY A 8 -9.55 3.15 10.91
C GLY A 8 -8.28 2.50 10.36
N ASN A 9 -7.11 2.94 10.82
CA ASN A 9 -5.84 2.35 10.40
C ASN A 9 -5.71 0.88 10.82
N HIS A 10 -6.13 0.55 12.05
CA HIS A 10 -6.14 -0.83 12.51
C HIS A 10 -7.10 -1.71 11.71
N LEU A 11 -8.30 -1.23 11.37
CA LEU A 11 -9.24 -1.98 10.52
C LEU A 11 -8.69 -2.24 9.12
N LEU A 12 -8.04 -1.24 8.50
CA LEU A 12 -7.40 -1.39 7.20
C LEU A 12 -6.22 -2.38 7.26
N THR A 13 -5.37 -2.26 8.28
CA THR A 13 -4.25 -3.17 8.52
C THR A 13 -4.74 -4.61 8.72
N TRP A 14 -5.77 -4.81 9.54
CA TRP A 14 -6.39 -6.12 9.74
C TRP A 14 -6.97 -6.69 8.46
N SER A 15 -7.65 -5.86 7.65
CA SER A 15 -8.20 -6.28 6.37
C SER A 15 -7.10 -6.71 5.40
N ALA A 16 -5.99 -5.98 5.33
CA ALA A 16 -4.82 -6.33 4.53
C ALA A 16 -4.21 -7.67 4.95
N VAL A 17 -3.97 -7.88 6.24
CA VAL A 17 -3.43 -9.14 6.77
C VAL A 17 -4.40 -10.30 6.50
N LEU A 18 -5.70 -10.11 6.74
CA LEU A 18 -6.71 -11.13 6.49
C LEU A 18 -6.83 -11.51 5.00
N LEU A 19 -6.71 -10.52 4.11
CA LEU A 19 -6.90 -10.73 2.68
C LEU A 19 -5.69 -11.38 2.01
N HIS A 20 -4.48 -10.97 2.39
CA HIS A 20 -3.23 -11.37 1.71
C HIS A 20 -2.33 -12.27 2.54
N GLY A 21 -2.57 -12.43 3.84
CA GLY A 21 -1.85 -13.36 4.72
C GLY A 21 -0.44 -12.94 5.10
N VAL A 22 0.01 -11.74 4.75
CA VAL A 22 1.34 -11.22 5.09
C VAL A 22 1.25 -10.33 6.34
N GLU A 23 2.15 -10.53 7.30
CA GLU A 23 2.14 -9.74 8.53
C GLU A 23 2.63 -8.29 8.29
N ILE A 24 1.77 -7.32 8.59
CA ILE A 24 2.11 -5.89 8.59
C ILE A 24 1.43 -5.20 9.77
N HIS A 25 2.14 -4.27 10.41
CA HIS A 25 1.65 -3.61 11.62
C HIS A 25 1.00 -2.25 11.33
N ASP A 26 1.33 -1.64 10.20
CA ASP A 26 0.75 -0.38 9.72
C ASP A 26 0.74 -0.35 8.18
N VAL A 27 -0.38 -0.73 7.57
CA VAL A 27 -0.49 -0.76 6.09
C VAL A 27 -0.53 0.64 5.47
N CYS A 28 -0.95 1.65 6.24
CA CYS A 28 -1.02 3.04 5.78
C CYS A 28 0.22 3.85 6.19
N SER A 29 1.33 3.17 6.53
CA SER A 29 2.60 3.84 6.74
C SER A 29 3.05 4.53 5.46
N GLY A 30 3.41 5.81 5.55
CA GLY A 30 4.05 6.52 4.44
C GLY A 30 5.56 6.26 4.32
N TYR A 31 6.14 5.47 5.25
CA TYR A 31 7.58 5.21 5.29
C TYR A 31 7.86 3.77 4.86
N TRP A 32 8.36 3.62 3.63
CA TRP A 32 8.73 2.35 3.04
C TRP A 32 10.15 2.40 2.49
N LEU A 33 10.89 1.31 2.67
CA LEU A 33 12.20 1.09 2.06
C LEU A 33 12.10 -0.09 1.08
N PHE A 34 12.70 0.07 -0.09
CA PHE A 34 12.69 -0.93 -1.15
C PHE A 34 14.10 -1.13 -1.71
N ASP A 35 14.46 -2.37 -2.00
CA ASP A 35 15.53 -2.63 -2.94
C ASP A 35 15.02 -2.41 -4.39
N ARG A 36 15.95 -2.16 -5.31
CA ARG A 36 15.62 -1.90 -6.72
C ARG A 36 14.88 -3.08 -7.36
N GLY A 37 15.22 -4.32 -7.00
CA GLY A 37 14.59 -5.52 -7.54
C GLY A 37 13.14 -5.69 -7.06
N ALA A 38 12.85 -5.40 -5.79
CA ALA A 38 11.49 -5.35 -5.28
C ALA A 38 10.64 -4.30 -6.01
N LEU A 39 11.17 -3.07 -6.19
CA LEU A 39 10.44 -2.02 -6.88
C LEU A 39 10.12 -2.36 -8.34
N LEU A 40 11.05 -2.99 -9.06
CA LEU A 40 10.83 -3.41 -10.45
C LEU A 40 9.83 -4.56 -10.60
N ARG A 41 9.65 -5.38 -9.56
CA ARG A 41 8.66 -6.45 -9.54
C ARG A 41 7.26 -5.97 -9.14
N MET A 42 7.16 -4.81 -8.50
CA MET A 42 5.88 -4.23 -8.11
C MET A 42 5.26 -3.47 -9.26
N ASN A 43 4.12 -3.96 -9.76
CA ASN A 43 3.34 -3.22 -10.76
C ASN A 43 2.31 -2.30 -10.08
N LEU A 44 2.70 -1.04 -9.89
CA LEU A 44 1.92 -0.03 -9.18
C LEU A 44 1.18 0.90 -10.17
N ASN A 45 -0.06 1.25 -9.85
CA ASN A 45 -0.90 2.13 -10.66
C ASN A 45 -1.60 3.23 -9.82
N SER A 46 -1.72 3.06 -8.51
CA SER A 46 -2.35 4.02 -7.62
C SER A 46 -1.59 5.35 -7.55
N MET A 47 -2.33 6.46 -7.54
CA MET A 47 -1.80 7.83 -7.59
C MET A 47 -1.95 8.61 -6.29
N ASP A 48 -2.72 8.08 -5.33
CA ASP A 48 -3.09 8.71 -4.06
C ASP A 48 -2.84 7.74 -2.89
N PHE A 49 -3.53 7.92 -1.75
CA PHE A 49 -3.44 7.11 -0.51
C PHE A 49 -3.73 5.61 -0.66
N GLU A 50 -4.04 5.14 -1.87
CA GLU A 50 -4.18 3.73 -2.18
C GLU A 50 -2.82 3.06 -2.45
N ILE A 51 -1.76 3.86 -2.67
CA ILE A 51 -0.45 3.33 -3.06
C ILE A 51 0.15 2.43 -1.98
N GLU A 52 -0.01 2.77 -0.70
CA GLU A 52 0.51 1.97 0.42
C GLU A 52 -0.13 0.57 0.45
N ALA A 53 -1.45 0.51 0.23
CA ALA A 53 -2.17 -0.75 0.13
C ALA A 53 -1.83 -1.54 -1.14
N GLU A 54 -1.61 -0.87 -2.28
CA GLU A 54 -1.19 -1.55 -3.50
C GLU A 54 0.23 -2.11 -3.38
N MET A 55 1.16 -1.38 -2.77
CA MET A 55 2.52 -1.86 -2.48
C MET A 55 2.48 -3.10 -1.59
N TYR A 56 1.69 -3.07 -0.51
CA TYR A 56 1.48 -4.24 0.35
C TYR A 56 0.91 -5.44 -0.43
N ALA A 57 -0.14 -5.22 -1.23
CA ALA A 57 -0.76 -6.28 -2.02
C ALA A 57 0.21 -6.88 -3.04
N GLN A 58 1.01 -6.05 -3.73
CA GLN A 58 2.03 -6.51 -4.67
C GLN A 58 3.13 -7.29 -3.98
N CYS A 59 3.58 -6.86 -2.78
CA CYS A 59 4.54 -7.63 -2.02
C CYS A 59 4.01 -9.03 -1.67
N ALA A 60 2.74 -9.12 -1.30
CA ALA A 60 2.10 -10.40 -1.00
C ALA A 60 1.89 -11.28 -2.24
N ILE A 61 1.49 -10.70 -3.38
CA ILE A 61 1.23 -11.42 -4.63
C ILE A 61 2.53 -11.90 -5.28
N SER A 62 3.57 -11.07 -5.29
CA SER A 62 4.87 -11.35 -5.91
C SER A 62 5.87 -12.03 -4.95
N GLU A 63 5.41 -12.46 -3.78
CA GLU A 63 6.22 -13.12 -2.74
C GLU A 63 7.49 -12.33 -2.35
N ILE A 64 7.37 -11.00 -2.32
CA ILE A 64 8.44 -10.11 -1.88
C ILE A 64 8.45 -10.09 -0.35
N SER A 65 9.61 -10.36 0.25
CA SER A 65 9.77 -10.35 1.70
C SER A 65 9.47 -8.96 2.28
N LEU A 66 8.55 -8.91 3.24
CA LEU A 66 8.17 -7.69 3.96
C LEU A 66 8.66 -7.78 5.41
N THR A 67 9.26 -6.70 5.93
CA THR A 67 9.74 -6.61 7.32
C THR A 67 9.28 -5.30 7.95
N ASN A 68 8.73 -5.37 9.15
CA ASN A 68 8.28 -4.21 9.91
C ASN A 68 9.39 -3.77 10.86
N ILE A 69 9.85 -2.52 10.74
CA ILE A 69 10.80 -1.91 11.68
C ILE A 69 10.02 -0.95 12.58
N PRO A 70 9.95 -1.19 13.90
CA PRO A 70 9.21 -0.32 14.79
C PRO A 70 9.89 1.06 14.85
N VAL A 71 9.11 2.10 14.63
CA VAL A 71 9.54 3.49 14.75
C VAL A 71 8.73 4.18 15.85
N SER A 72 9.40 4.99 16.67
CA SER A 72 8.73 5.78 17.70
C SER A 72 8.04 6.98 17.05
N TYR A 73 6.71 6.98 17.04
CA TYR A 73 5.94 8.10 16.52
C TYR A 73 5.97 9.28 17.52
N GLY A 74 6.39 10.45 17.05
CA GLY A 74 6.29 11.70 17.80
C GLY A 74 4.89 12.32 17.72
N ALA A 75 4.64 13.35 18.54
CA ALA A 75 3.43 14.15 18.41
C ALA A 75 3.39 14.83 17.03
N ARG A 76 2.32 14.59 16.27
CA ARG A 76 2.12 15.21 14.96
C ARG A 76 1.84 16.70 15.14
N VAL A 77 2.63 17.54 14.47
CA VAL A 77 2.39 18.99 14.37
C VAL A 77 1.64 19.25 13.06
N GLY A 78 0.37 19.64 13.14
CA GLY A 78 -0.48 19.96 11.98
C GLY A 78 -1.77 19.15 11.88
N GLU A 79 -2.72 19.69 11.11
CA GLU A 79 -4.03 19.07 10.87
C GLU A 79 -3.91 17.83 9.97
N ALA A 80 -4.77 16.83 10.18
CA ALA A 80 -4.80 15.65 9.33
C ALA A 80 -5.30 16.03 7.94
N LYS A 81 -4.48 15.78 6.91
CA LYS A 81 -4.82 16.01 5.49
C LYS A 81 -5.77 14.95 4.90
N LEU A 82 -6.08 13.90 5.68
CA LEU A 82 -6.98 12.80 5.30
C LEU A 82 -8.42 13.28 5.39
N GLY A 83 -9.06 13.36 4.22
CA GLY A 83 -10.41 13.86 4.04
C GLY A 83 -11.42 12.72 4.14
N SER A 84 -11.89 12.43 5.36
CA SER A 84 -13.07 11.58 5.60
C SER A 84 -12.93 10.09 5.23
N LEU A 85 -13.88 9.31 5.75
CA LEU A 85 -14.11 7.87 5.50
C LEU A 85 -14.02 7.44 4.03
N ARG A 86 -14.15 8.38 3.08
CA ARG A 86 -14.02 8.13 1.64
C ARG A 86 -12.64 7.59 1.27
N ASP A 87 -11.56 8.17 1.79
CA ASP A 87 -10.19 7.74 1.48
C ASP A 87 -9.95 6.31 1.99
N GLY A 88 -10.42 6.00 3.21
CA GLY A 88 -10.36 4.65 3.77
C GLY A 88 -11.15 3.62 2.95
N SER A 89 -12.31 4.00 2.40
CA SER A 89 -13.12 3.12 1.55
C SER A 89 -12.44 2.81 0.20
N SER A 90 -11.72 3.79 -0.36
CA SER A 90 -10.90 3.64 -1.56
C SER A 90 -9.77 2.63 -1.33
N ILE A 91 -9.07 2.74 -0.20
CA ILE A 91 -8.01 1.81 0.20
C ILE A 91 -8.55 0.38 0.32
N LEU A 92 -9.65 0.20 1.06
CA LEU A 92 -10.27 -1.12 1.22
C LEU A 92 -10.72 -1.71 -0.12
N ARG A 93 -11.33 -0.89 -0.98
CA ARG A 93 -11.73 -1.29 -2.33
C ARG A 93 -10.53 -1.75 -3.15
N LYS A 94 -9.40 -1.04 -3.09
CA LYS A 94 -8.18 -1.40 -3.82
C LYS A 94 -7.65 -2.76 -3.38
N LEU A 95 -7.58 -3.02 -2.06
CA LEU A 95 -7.19 -4.34 -1.52
C LEU A 95 -8.10 -5.46 -2.05
N LEU A 96 -9.42 -5.26 -2.03
CA LEU A 96 -10.38 -6.24 -2.53
C LEU A 96 -10.23 -6.48 -4.04
N VAL A 97 -10.07 -5.43 -4.83
CA VAL A 97 -9.88 -5.54 -6.28
C VAL A 97 -8.60 -6.28 -6.59
N ARG A 98 -7.48 -6.04 -5.90
CA ARG A 98 -6.22 -6.76 -6.13
C ARG A 98 -6.26 -8.22 -5.75
N LYS A 99 -7.02 -8.58 -4.72
CA LYS A 99 -7.26 -9.99 -4.39
C LYS A 99 -8.02 -10.73 -5.50
N LEU A 100 -8.99 -10.06 -6.14
CA LEU A 100 -9.81 -10.66 -7.20
C LEU A 100 -9.17 -10.56 -8.59
N PHE A 101 -8.41 -9.49 -8.85
CA PHE A 101 -7.74 -9.16 -10.10
C PHE A 101 -6.29 -8.72 -9.81
N PRO A 102 -5.36 -9.69 -9.75
CA PRO A 102 -3.97 -9.44 -9.35
C PRO A 102 -3.23 -8.47 -10.28
N LEU A 103 -3.57 -8.48 -11.57
CA LEU A 103 -2.91 -7.67 -12.60
C LEU A 103 -3.71 -6.38 -12.88
N PRO A 104 -3.08 -5.19 -12.97
CA PRO A 104 -3.74 -4.01 -13.52
C PRO A 104 -4.10 -4.23 -14.98
N VAL A 105 -5.25 -3.74 -15.40
CA VAL A 105 -5.69 -3.77 -16.80
C VAL A 105 -4.68 -3.08 -17.73
N GLU A 106 -3.89 -2.11 -17.25
CA GLU A 106 -2.84 -1.49 -18.06
C GLU A 106 -1.66 -2.42 -18.40
N GLU A 107 -1.46 -3.52 -17.67
CA GLU A 107 -0.41 -4.50 -17.98
C GLU A 107 -0.81 -5.43 -19.14
N GLU A 108 -2.10 -5.77 -19.26
CA GLU A 108 -2.62 -6.43 -20.48
C GLU A 108 -2.48 -5.54 -21.73
N LEU A 109 -2.39 -4.23 -21.54
CA LEU A 109 -2.17 -3.23 -22.60
C LEU A 109 -0.69 -2.84 -22.80
N GLY A 110 0.25 -3.45 -22.06
CA GLY A 110 1.69 -3.18 -22.18
C GLY A 110 2.12 -1.76 -21.80
N LYS A 111 1.33 -1.04 -21.00
CA LYS A 111 1.58 0.36 -20.60
C LYS A 111 1.79 0.49 -19.09
N GLY A 112 2.79 -0.22 -18.55
CA GLY A 112 3.27 0.03 -17.19
C GLY A 112 3.85 1.45 -17.09
N LYS A 113 3.36 2.28 -16.16
CA LYS A 113 3.81 3.68 -15.96
C LYS A 113 5.20 3.82 -15.33
N LEU A 114 5.85 2.71 -14.96
CA LEU A 114 7.20 2.67 -14.40
C LEU A 114 8.18 2.08 -15.41
N ALA A 115 8.28 2.70 -16.59
CA ALA A 115 9.41 2.46 -17.49
C ALA A 115 10.64 3.11 -16.86
N PHE A 116 11.37 2.37 -16.03
CA PHE A 116 12.74 2.74 -15.71
C PHE A 116 13.54 2.59 -17.00
N GLU A 117 13.79 3.70 -17.70
CA GLU A 117 14.77 3.69 -18.78
C GLU A 117 16.10 3.17 -18.21
N SER A 118 16.57 2.06 -18.77
CA SER A 118 17.88 1.51 -18.46
C SER A 118 18.92 2.54 -18.89
N ASN A 119 19.54 3.19 -17.92
CA ASN A 119 20.68 4.04 -18.16
C ASN A 119 21.89 3.11 -18.38
N ASP A 120 22.13 2.76 -19.65
CA ASP A 120 23.41 2.20 -20.12
C ASP A 120 24.52 3.26 -20.05
#